data_AF-S7W4X8-F1
#
_entry.id   AF-S7W4X8-F1
#
_cell.length_a   1.000
_cell.length_b   1.000
_cell.length_c   1.000
_cell.angle_alpha   90.00
_cell.angle_beta   90.00
_cell.angle_gamma   90.00
#
_symmetry.space_group_name_H-M   'P 1'
#
loop_
_entity.id
_entity.type
_entity.pdbx_description
1 polymer ?
#
loop_
_entity_poly.entity_id
_entity_poly.type
_entity_poly.pdbx_seq_one_letter_code
_entity_poly.pdbx_strand_id
1 'polypeptide(L)'
;MSTNDNTQDIKISQIESLLSKSITPDSKKEYATNLLLKIKEYEIFLYSINKYDKQEEERITNWRKTLSKKCQKIKKETEYNKLGMSQDNNSSLDMLRLINTEVKRTDKNIRTLSKTTLQLKDLNLSSTDIQKQLENNNKIMLENRKQEEKEIRRVKIGFIILFIVIGYIVVDRSKIIKFLIKMLLRIFKSKRIQKEDL
;
A
#
# COMPACT_ATOMS: atom_id res chain seq x y z
N MET A 1 -28.82 -0.97 -29.38
CA MET A 1 -29.12 -1.08 -27.93
C MET A 1 -29.24 -2.54 -27.44
N SER A 2 -29.48 -3.55 -28.28
CA SER A 2 -29.70 -4.95 -27.86
C SER A 2 -28.47 -5.82 -27.53
N THR A 3 -27.24 -5.41 -27.83
CA THR A 3 -26.04 -6.25 -27.63
C THR A 3 -25.57 -6.29 -26.16
N ASN A 4 -25.81 -5.22 -25.40
CA ASN A 4 -25.35 -5.11 -24.01
C ASN A 4 -26.23 -5.91 -23.04
N ASP A 5 -27.54 -6.00 -23.32
CA ASP A 5 -28.49 -6.74 -22.47
C ASP A 5 -28.26 -8.25 -22.56
N ASN A 6 -28.07 -8.77 -23.78
CA ASN A 6 -27.68 -10.17 -23.98
C ASN A 6 -26.34 -10.52 -23.29
N THR A 7 -25.39 -9.58 -23.27
CA THR A 7 -24.08 -9.78 -22.61
C THR A 7 -24.22 -9.79 -21.09
N GLN A 8 -25.14 -8.99 -20.54
CA GLN A 8 -25.45 -8.98 -19.11
C GLN A 8 -26.06 -10.31 -18.67
N ASP A 9 -27.07 -10.80 -19.39
CA ASP A 9 -27.77 -12.04 -19.08
C ASP A 9 -26.87 -13.28 -19.17
N ILE A 10 -25.95 -13.32 -20.14
CA ILE A 10 -24.96 -14.39 -20.25
C ILE A 10 -24.04 -14.41 -19.00
N LYS A 11 -23.59 -13.24 -18.53
CA LYS A 11 -22.71 -13.15 -17.36
C LYS A 11 -23.43 -13.53 -16.06
N ILE A 12 -24.70 -13.11 -15.92
CA ILE A 12 -25.56 -13.52 -14.80
C ILE A 12 -25.70 -15.05 -14.78
N SER A 13 -26.05 -15.65 -15.93
CA SER A 13 -26.25 -17.11 -16.07
C SER A 13 -24.97 -17.90 -15.75
N GLN A 14 -23.80 -17.38 -16.12
CA GLN A 14 -22.51 -17.98 -15.77
C GLN A 14 -22.22 -17.95 -14.26
N ILE A 15 -22.52 -16.82 -13.60
CA ILE A 15 -22.32 -16.70 -12.15
C ILE A 15 -23.30 -17.61 -11.40
N GLU A 16 -24.56 -17.67 -11.82
CA GLU A 16 -25.58 -18.51 -11.19
C GLU A 16 -25.34 -20.01 -11.39
N SER A 17 -24.87 -20.42 -12.58
CA SER A 17 -24.49 -21.82 -12.83
C SER A 17 -23.27 -22.25 -12.02
N LEU A 18 -22.28 -21.36 -11.84
CA LEU A 18 -21.17 -21.63 -10.94
C LEU A 18 -21.64 -21.66 -9.48
N LEU A 19 -22.54 -20.78 -9.08
CA LEU A 19 -23.15 -20.75 -7.75
C LEU A 19 -24.02 -21.98 -7.45
N SER A 20 -24.59 -22.66 -8.44
CA SER A 20 -25.41 -23.86 -8.21
C SER A 20 -24.57 -25.14 -8.10
N LYS A 21 -23.34 -25.15 -8.65
CA LYS A 21 -22.43 -26.30 -8.60
C LYS A 21 -22.11 -26.73 -7.16
N SER A 22 -22.04 -28.04 -6.93
CA SER A 22 -21.54 -28.64 -5.69
C SER A 22 -20.02 -28.47 -5.62
N ILE A 23 -19.51 -28.19 -4.43
CA ILE A 23 -18.11 -27.85 -4.21
C ILE A 23 -17.47 -28.97 -3.40
N THR A 24 -16.34 -29.50 -3.88
CA THR A 24 -15.51 -30.42 -3.12
C THR A 24 -14.51 -29.67 -2.23
N PRO A 25 -14.13 -30.20 -1.06
CA PRO A 25 -13.17 -29.56 -0.16
C PRO A 25 -11.84 -29.19 -0.83
N ASP A 26 -11.34 -30.04 -1.71
CA ASP A 26 -10.04 -29.88 -2.39
C ASP A 26 -10.05 -28.74 -3.42
N SER A 27 -11.19 -28.50 -4.07
CA SER A 27 -11.34 -27.45 -5.09
C SER A 27 -11.87 -26.12 -4.53
N LYS A 28 -12.11 -26.04 -3.21
CA LYS A 28 -12.76 -24.88 -2.57
C LYS A 28 -12.07 -23.55 -2.87
N LYS A 29 -10.74 -23.51 -2.83
CA LYS A 29 -9.95 -22.28 -3.04
C LYS A 29 -10.04 -21.83 -4.49
N GLU A 30 -9.89 -22.76 -5.42
CA GLU A 30 -9.98 -22.50 -6.86
C GLU A 30 -11.39 -22.07 -7.26
N TYR A 31 -12.40 -22.78 -6.78
CA TYR A 31 -13.82 -22.45 -6.98
C TYR A 31 -14.16 -21.05 -6.46
N ALA A 32 -13.75 -20.72 -5.23
CA ALA A 32 -14.03 -19.42 -4.63
C ALA A 32 -13.31 -18.30 -5.38
N THR A 33 -12.07 -18.53 -5.82
CA THR A 33 -11.29 -17.54 -6.58
C THR A 33 -11.91 -17.30 -7.95
N ASN A 34 -12.31 -18.35 -8.66
CA ASN A 34 -12.93 -18.26 -9.97
C ASN A 34 -14.29 -17.55 -9.90
N LEU A 35 -15.14 -17.91 -8.94
CA LEU A 35 -16.44 -17.25 -8.77
C LEU A 35 -16.30 -15.77 -8.37
N LEU A 36 -15.37 -15.43 -7.47
CA LEU A 36 -15.09 -14.03 -7.13
C LEU A 36 -14.60 -13.23 -8.33
N LEU A 37 -13.76 -13.84 -9.18
CA LEU A 37 -13.26 -13.22 -10.39
C LEU A 37 -14.41 -12.94 -11.37
N LYS A 38 -15.32 -13.89 -11.58
CA LYS A 38 -16.51 -13.71 -12.43
C LYS A 38 -17.47 -12.64 -11.91
N ILE A 39 -17.71 -12.60 -10.60
CA ILE A 39 -18.52 -11.54 -9.96
C ILE A 39 -17.87 -10.17 -10.19
N LYS A 40 -16.53 -10.09 -10.05
CA LYS A 40 -15.78 -8.84 -10.30
C LYS A 40 -15.82 -8.41 -11.77
N GLU A 41 -15.69 -9.35 -12.71
CA GLU A 41 -15.80 -9.07 -14.16
C GLU A 41 -17.20 -8.54 -14.53
N TYR A 42 -18.24 -9.05 -13.88
CA TYR A 42 -19.60 -8.56 -14.04
C TYR A 42 -19.78 -7.15 -13.46
N GLU A 43 -19.29 -6.92 -12.26
CA GLU A 43 -19.33 -5.61 -11.61
C GLU A 43 -18.60 -4.54 -12.44
N ILE A 44 -17.39 -4.84 -12.93
CA ILE A 44 -16.63 -3.94 -13.83
C ILE A 44 -17.42 -3.66 -15.11
N PHE A 45 -18.07 -4.68 -15.67
CA PHE A 45 -18.89 -4.51 -16.87
C PHE A 45 -20.08 -3.57 -16.62
N LEU A 46 -20.79 -3.71 -15.50
CA LEU A 46 -21.89 -2.81 -15.13
C LEU A 46 -21.43 -1.36 -14.97
N TYR A 47 -20.26 -1.14 -14.36
CA TYR A 47 -19.65 0.19 -14.31
C TYR A 47 -19.31 0.73 -15.70
N SER A 48 -18.74 -0.09 -16.59
CA SER A 48 -18.37 0.36 -17.94
C SER A 48 -19.56 0.79 -18.81
N ILE A 49 -20.75 0.24 -18.55
CA ILE A 49 -21.98 0.56 -19.29
C ILE A 49 -22.90 1.51 -18.52
N ASN A 50 -22.46 2.07 -17.39
CA ASN A 50 -23.26 2.93 -16.50
C ASN A 50 -24.61 2.32 -16.07
N LYS A 51 -24.67 0.99 -15.91
CA LYS A 51 -25.87 0.27 -15.42
C LYS A 51 -25.71 -0.26 -13.99
N TYR A 52 -24.77 0.28 -13.23
CA TYR A 52 -24.62 -0.08 -11.82
C TYR A 52 -25.67 0.66 -10.99
N ASP A 53 -26.77 -0.02 -10.70
CA ASP A 53 -27.86 0.49 -9.86
C ASP A 53 -27.95 -0.23 -8.51
N LYS A 54 -28.90 0.18 -7.66
CA LYS A 54 -29.11 -0.45 -6.35
C LYS A 54 -29.55 -1.93 -6.45
N GLN A 55 -30.24 -2.31 -7.52
CA GLN A 55 -30.71 -3.69 -7.71
C GLN A 55 -29.53 -4.63 -8.03
N GLU A 56 -28.62 -4.18 -8.88
CA GLU A 56 -27.39 -4.90 -9.21
C GLU A 56 -26.40 -4.92 -8.03
N GLU A 57 -26.31 -3.83 -7.25
CA GLU A 57 -25.55 -3.79 -5.98
C GLU A 57 -26.05 -4.86 -5.00
N GLU A 58 -27.37 -5.00 -4.85
CA GLU A 58 -27.99 -6.03 -4.00
C GLU A 58 -27.74 -7.45 -4.54
N ARG A 59 -27.84 -7.65 -5.86
CA ARG A 59 -27.59 -8.93 -6.53
C ARG A 59 -26.14 -9.40 -6.33
N ILE A 60 -25.16 -8.52 -6.58
CA ILE A 60 -23.73 -8.80 -6.35
C ILE A 60 -23.49 -9.13 -4.88
N THR A 61 -24.10 -8.37 -3.97
CA THR A 61 -23.98 -8.61 -2.52
C THR A 61 -24.56 -9.97 -2.14
N ASN A 62 -25.68 -10.37 -2.73
CA ASN A 62 -26.30 -11.67 -2.48
C ASN A 62 -25.43 -12.83 -2.98
N TRP A 63 -24.81 -12.70 -4.16
CA TRP A 63 -23.87 -13.69 -4.66
C TRP A 63 -22.64 -13.85 -3.75
N ARG A 64 -22.05 -12.74 -3.30
CA ARG A 64 -20.93 -12.75 -2.34
C ARG A 64 -21.33 -13.40 -1.00
N LYS A 65 -22.52 -13.09 -0.49
CA LYS A 65 -23.09 -13.74 0.72
C LYS A 65 -23.27 -15.24 0.51
N THR A 66 -23.80 -15.65 -0.64
CA THR A 66 -24.04 -17.06 -0.96
C THR A 66 -22.75 -17.85 -1.08
N LEU A 67 -21.74 -17.29 -1.75
CA LEU A 67 -20.40 -17.86 -1.79
C LEU A 67 -19.80 -17.99 -0.40
N SER A 68 -19.89 -16.95 0.42
CA SER A 68 -19.39 -16.97 1.81
C SER A 68 -20.05 -18.08 2.63
N LYS A 69 -21.38 -18.22 2.56
CA LYS A 69 -22.13 -19.30 3.22
C LYS A 69 -21.68 -20.69 2.74
N LYS A 70 -21.52 -20.89 1.43
CA LYS A 70 -21.04 -22.16 0.87
C LYS A 70 -19.62 -22.49 1.33
N CYS A 71 -18.70 -21.53 1.28
CA CYS A 71 -17.34 -21.72 1.79
C CYS A 71 -17.31 -22.01 3.30
N GLN A 72 -18.20 -21.40 4.08
CA GLN A 72 -18.32 -21.65 5.52
C GLN A 72 -18.87 -23.05 5.79
N LYS A 73 -19.87 -23.51 5.03
CA LYS A 73 -20.44 -24.86 5.15
C LYS A 73 -19.39 -25.95 4.93
N ILE A 74 -18.59 -25.82 3.87
CA ILE A 74 -17.49 -26.76 3.58
C ILE A 74 -16.41 -26.72 4.67
N LYS A 75 -16.10 -25.52 5.22
CA LYS A 75 -15.14 -25.40 6.33
C LYS A 75 -15.63 -26.16 7.56
N LYS A 76 -16.91 -25.98 7.91
CA LYS A 76 -17.56 -26.69 9.02
C LYS A 76 -17.55 -28.19 8.78
N GLU A 77 -17.94 -28.68 7.59
CA GLU A 77 -17.92 -30.11 7.27
C GLU A 77 -16.50 -30.72 7.35
N THR A 78 -15.47 -29.96 6.92
CA THR A 78 -14.07 -30.39 7.03
C THR A 78 -13.58 -30.40 8.49
N GLU A 79 -14.00 -29.43 9.31
CA GLU A 79 -13.63 -29.35 10.73
C GLU A 79 -14.40 -30.37 11.58
N TYR A 80 -15.70 -30.60 11.33
CA TYR A 80 -16.48 -31.66 11.98
C TYR A 80 -15.93 -33.05 11.66
N ASN A 81 -15.50 -33.33 10.43
CA ASN A 81 -14.85 -34.60 10.10
C ASN A 81 -13.47 -34.78 10.76
N LYS A 82 -12.77 -33.69 11.11
CA LYS A 82 -11.54 -33.74 11.92
C LYS A 82 -11.81 -33.92 13.41
N LEU A 83 -12.89 -33.33 13.93
CA LEU A 83 -13.31 -33.44 15.33
C LEU A 83 -14.05 -34.74 15.66
N GLY A 84 -14.62 -35.43 14.67
CA GLY A 84 -15.22 -36.77 14.82
C GLY A 84 -14.21 -37.86 15.23
N MET A 85 -12.91 -37.56 15.31
CA MET A 85 -11.88 -38.44 15.84
C MET A 85 -11.46 -38.11 17.29
N SER A 86 -11.99 -37.05 17.91
CA SER A 86 -11.67 -36.69 19.30
C SER A 86 -12.94 -36.32 20.06
N GLN A 87 -13.73 -37.33 20.39
CA GLN A 87 -14.91 -37.20 21.22
C GLN A 87 -14.48 -37.09 22.69
N ASP A 88 -14.40 -35.87 23.21
CA ASP A 88 -14.41 -35.63 24.65
C ASP A 88 -15.23 -34.37 25.01
N ASN A 89 -15.96 -34.47 26.11
CA ASN A 89 -17.19 -33.71 26.41
C ASN A 89 -16.99 -32.24 26.83
N ASN A 90 -15.77 -31.70 26.71
CA ASN A 90 -15.46 -30.28 26.95
C ASN A 90 -15.56 -29.40 25.68
N SER A 91 -15.79 -30.01 24.52
CA SER A 91 -15.72 -29.36 23.20
C SER A 91 -16.80 -28.31 22.91
N SER A 92 -17.95 -28.34 23.58
CA SER A 92 -19.07 -27.43 23.29
C SER A 92 -18.80 -25.97 23.69
N LEU A 93 -18.13 -25.74 24.82
CA LEU A 93 -17.79 -24.39 25.28
C LEU A 93 -16.64 -23.78 24.47
N ASP A 94 -15.66 -24.59 24.10
CA ASP A 94 -14.56 -24.17 23.23
C ASP A 94 -15.02 -23.94 21.79
N MET A 95 -15.96 -24.75 21.29
CA MET A 95 -16.62 -24.53 20.00
C MET A 95 -17.41 -23.22 20.00
N LEU A 96 -18.12 -22.89 21.07
CA LEU A 96 -18.82 -21.60 21.20
C LEU A 96 -17.85 -20.41 21.24
N ARG A 97 -16.71 -20.53 21.92
CA ARG A 97 -15.66 -19.50 21.95
C ARG A 97 -14.99 -19.33 20.58
N LEU A 98 -14.71 -20.42 19.88
CA LEU A 98 -14.19 -20.42 18.51
C LEU A 98 -15.19 -19.78 17.55
N ILE A 99 -16.47 -20.16 17.61
CA ILE A 99 -17.53 -19.56 16.78
C ILE A 99 -17.64 -18.06 17.05
N ASN A 100 -17.64 -17.62 18.31
CA ASN A 100 -17.74 -16.20 18.64
C ASN A 100 -16.52 -15.40 18.13
N THR A 101 -15.33 -15.99 18.23
CA THR A 101 -14.10 -15.39 17.69
C THR A 101 -14.11 -15.32 16.17
N GLU A 102 -14.62 -16.35 15.50
CA GLU A 102 -14.73 -16.41 14.04
C GLU A 102 -15.86 -15.51 13.50
N VAL A 103 -16.96 -15.34 14.24
CA VAL A 103 -18.00 -14.34 13.93
C VAL A 103 -17.41 -12.95 14.00
N LYS A 104 -16.65 -12.62 15.07
CA LYS A 104 -15.94 -11.33 15.16
C LYS A 104 -14.93 -11.12 14.03
N ARG A 105 -14.20 -12.15 13.62
CA ARG A 105 -13.28 -12.08 12.47
C ARG A 105 -14.02 -11.91 11.14
N THR A 106 -15.14 -12.60 10.97
CA THR A 106 -16.00 -12.51 9.79
C THR A 106 -16.64 -11.12 9.70
N ASP A 107 -17.14 -10.58 10.80
CA ASP A 107 -17.66 -9.22 10.88
C ASP A 107 -16.57 -8.18 10.57
N LYS A 108 -15.34 -8.41 11.05
CA LYS A 108 -14.20 -7.56 10.70
C LYS A 108 -13.89 -7.64 9.21
N ASN A 109 -13.90 -8.82 8.62
CA ASN A 109 -13.65 -8.99 7.18
C ASN A 109 -14.79 -8.42 6.32
N ILE A 110 -16.05 -8.58 6.74
CA ILE A 110 -17.22 -7.96 6.10
C ILE A 110 -17.13 -6.44 6.21
N ARG A 111 -16.73 -5.88 7.37
CA ARG A 111 -16.50 -4.44 7.54
C ARG A 111 -15.34 -3.91 6.70
N THR A 112 -14.28 -4.70 6.52
CA THR A 112 -13.16 -4.33 5.64
C THR A 112 -13.62 -4.36 4.18
N LEU A 113 -14.33 -5.40 3.76
CA LEU A 113 -14.92 -5.50 2.41
C LEU A 113 -15.96 -4.41 2.16
N SER A 114 -16.77 -4.05 3.17
CA SER A 114 -17.74 -2.96 3.05
C SER A 114 -17.05 -1.61 3.00
N LYS A 115 -15.96 -1.40 3.74
CA LYS A 115 -15.10 -0.20 3.62
C LYS A 115 -14.42 -0.12 2.26
N THR A 116 -13.92 -1.21 1.71
CA THR A 116 -13.30 -1.19 0.36
C THR A 116 -14.36 -1.01 -0.72
N THR A 117 -15.58 -1.55 -0.54
CA THR A 117 -16.70 -1.33 -1.45
C THR A 117 -17.23 0.11 -1.33
N LEU A 118 -17.25 0.70 -0.13
CA LEU A 118 -17.50 2.12 0.10
C LEU A 118 -16.40 3.00 -0.50
N GLN A 119 -15.12 2.60 -0.42
CA GLN A 119 -14.03 3.32 -1.09
C GLN A 119 -14.13 3.23 -2.62
N LEU A 120 -14.64 2.12 -3.17
CA LEU A 120 -14.97 1.99 -4.59
C LEU A 120 -16.22 2.80 -4.98
N LYS A 121 -17.17 2.95 -4.05
CA LYS A 121 -18.34 3.83 -4.18
C LYS A 121 -17.97 5.32 -4.03
N ASP A 122 -16.97 5.63 -3.21
CA ASP A 122 -16.34 6.95 -3.07
C ASP A 122 -15.47 7.29 -4.30
N LEU A 123 -14.91 6.28 -4.97
CA LEU A 123 -14.31 6.46 -6.31
C LEU A 123 -15.36 6.70 -7.41
N ASN A 124 -16.65 6.53 -7.08
CA ASN A 124 -17.81 6.91 -7.91
C ASN A 124 -18.50 8.18 -7.34
N LEU A 125 -17.83 8.95 -6.47
CA LEU A 125 -18.27 10.28 -6.07
C LEU A 125 -18.17 11.22 -7.27
N SER A 126 -19.19 12.07 -7.40
CA SER A 126 -19.33 13.15 -8.38
C SER A 126 -17.99 13.72 -8.84
N SER A 127 -17.83 13.91 -10.15
CA SER A 127 -16.66 14.54 -10.78
C SER A 127 -16.06 15.72 -10.01
N THR A 128 -16.89 16.50 -9.30
CA THR A 128 -16.52 17.60 -8.40
C THR A 128 -15.72 17.21 -7.14
N ASP A 129 -15.99 16.07 -6.49
CA ASP A 129 -15.26 15.64 -5.29
C ASP A 129 -13.91 15.02 -5.66
N ILE A 130 -13.84 14.32 -6.78
CA ILE A 130 -12.58 13.88 -7.39
C ILE A 130 -11.75 15.12 -7.77
N GLN A 131 -12.37 16.14 -8.37
CA GLN A 131 -11.69 17.40 -8.70
C GLN A 131 -11.14 18.10 -7.45
N LYS A 132 -11.92 18.16 -6.36
CA LYS A 132 -11.45 18.74 -5.09
C LYS A 132 -10.31 17.94 -4.46
N GLN A 133 -10.37 16.60 -4.50
CA GLN A 133 -9.28 15.78 -4.00
C GLN A 133 -8.03 15.87 -4.88
N LEU A 134 -8.20 16.02 -6.19
CA LEU A 134 -7.11 16.24 -7.14
C LEU A 134 -6.47 17.62 -6.93
N GLU A 135 -7.28 18.66 -6.73
CA GLU A 135 -6.81 20.02 -6.40
C GLU A 135 -6.08 20.05 -5.05
N ASN A 136 -6.62 19.39 -4.02
CA ASN A 136 -5.94 19.29 -2.73
C ASN A 136 -4.63 18.51 -2.84
N ASN A 137 -4.61 17.39 -3.57
CA ASN A 137 -3.36 16.65 -3.79
C ASN A 137 -2.35 17.45 -4.61
N ASN A 138 -2.78 18.19 -5.63
CA ASN A 138 -1.91 19.08 -6.39
C ASN A 138 -1.35 20.19 -5.50
N LYS A 139 -2.16 20.76 -4.61
CA LYS A 139 -1.71 21.77 -3.65
C LYS A 139 -0.66 21.19 -2.68
N ILE A 140 -0.91 20.00 -2.14
CA ILE A 140 0.03 19.29 -1.27
C ILE A 140 1.32 18.95 -2.02
N MET A 141 1.24 18.47 -3.26
CA MET A 141 2.41 18.21 -4.11
C MET A 141 3.24 19.48 -4.33
N LEU A 142 2.59 20.61 -4.56
CA LEU A 142 3.25 21.88 -4.82
C LEU A 142 3.90 22.44 -3.55
N GLU A 143 3.26 22.26 -2.39
CA GLU A 143 3.85 22.57 -1.09
C GLU A 143 5.05 21.68 -0.77
N ASN A 144 4.96 20.37 -1.03
CA ASN A 144 6.06 19.44 -0.86
C ASN A 144 7.25 19.77 -1.76
N ARG A 145 7.02 20.08 -3.04
CA ARG A 145 8.08 20.53 -3.96
C ARG A 145 8.76 21.81 -3.47
N LYS A 146 8.00 22.77 -2.94
CA LYS A 146 8.57 23.99 -2.34
C LYS A 146 9.42 23.69 -1.10
N GLN A 147 9.08 22.66 -0.32
CA GLN A 147 9.88 22.22 0.82
C GLN A 147 11.16 21.50 0.36
N GLU A 148 11.05 20.61 -0.62
CA GLU A 148 12.19 19.93 -1.25
C GLU A 148 13.20 20.94 -1.81
N GLU A 149 12.74 21.97 -2.53
CA GLU A 149 13.62 23.02 -3.05
C GLU A 149 14.35 23.79 -1.93
N LYS A 150 13.68 24.04 -0.80
CA LYS A 150 14.31 24.67 0.38
C LYS A 150 15.34 23.75 1.03
N GLU A 151 15.07 22.45 1.10
CA GLU A 151 16.02 21.46 1.60
C GLU A 151 17.25 21.36 0.72
N ILE A 152 17.06 21.25 -0.60
CA ILE A 152 18.16 21.24 -1.58
C ILE A 152 19.00 22.52 -1.44
N ARG A 153 18.37 23.68 -1.24
CA ARG A 153 19.10 24.94 -1.02
C ARG A 153 19.92 24.91 0.28
N ARG A 154 19.35 24.40 1.39
CA ARG A 154 20.07 24.25 2.66
C ARG A 154 21.27 23.31 2.53
N VAL A 155 21.11 22.20 1.82
CA VAL A 155 22.21 21.25 1.53
C VAL A 155 23.30 21.93 0.70
N LYS A 156 22.94 22.67 -0.35
CA LYS A 156 23.90 23.43 -1.18
C LYS A 156 24.70 24.44 -0.34
N ILE A 157 24.03 25.17 0.55
CA ILE A 157 24.70 26.12 1.46
C ILE A 157 25.69 25.39 2.37
N GLY A 158 25.30 24.23 2.92
CA GLY A 158 26.20 23.37 3.71
C GLY A 158 27.47 22.98 2.96
N PHE A 159 27.35 22.58 1.70
CA PHE A 159 28.51 22.29 0.84
C PHE A 159 29.39 23.52 0.60
N ILE A 160 28.81 24.70 0.37
CA ILE A 160 29.58 25.93 0.18
C ILE A 160 30.40 26.25 1.44
N ILE A 161 29.80 26.14 2.63
CA ILE A 161 30.50 26.36 3.90
C ILE A 161 31.64 25.36 4.07
N LEU A 162 31.41 24.08 3.73
CA LEU A 162 32.46 23.05 3.75
C LEU A 162 33.65 23.46 2.86
N PHE A 163 33.40 23.90 1.63
CA PHE A 163 34.47 24.36 0.73
C PHE A 163 35.21 25.58 1.27
N ILE A 164 34.51 26.52 1.91
CA ILE A 164 35.13 27.68 2.56
C ILE A 164 36.04 27.23 3.71
N VAL A 165 35.59 26.29 4.54
CA VAL A 165 36.39 25.76 5.66
C VAL A 165 37.62 25.01 5.14
N ILE A 166 37.46 24.17 4.12
CA ILE A 166 38.59 23.48 3.48
C ILE A 166 39.57 24.51 2.89
N GLY A 167 39.08 25.52 2.18
CA GLY A 167 39.90 26.59 1.63
C GLY A 167 40.64 27.37 2.72
N TYR A 168 39.98 27.68 3.83
CA TYR A 168 40.58 28.33 4.99
C TYR A 168 41.73 27.50 5.57
N ILE A 169 41.53 26.18 5.77
CA ILE A 169 42.57 25.27 6.27
C ILE A 169 43.77 25.22 5.33
N VAL A 170 43.54 25.17 4.01
CA VAL A 170 44.60 25.14 3.00
C VAL A 170 45.40 26.44 2.99
N VAL A 171 44.73 27.59 3.07
CA VAL A 171 45.38 28.90 3.14
C VAL A 171 46.17 29.06 4.44
N ASP A 172 45.60 28.63 5.56
CA ASP A 172 46.25 28.69 6.86
C ASP A 172 47.51 27.82 6.89
N ARG A 173 47.41 26.55 6.49
CA ARG A 173 48.56 25.64 6.32
C ARG A 173 49.61 26.21 5.38
N SER A 174 49.22 26.78 4.24
CA SER A 174 50.15 27.36 3.27
C SER A 174 50.86 28.61 3.80
N LYS A 175 50.16 29.46 4.54
CA LYS A 175 50.75 30.64 5.20
C LYS A 175 51.70 30.24 6.32
N ILE A 176 51.32 29.23 7.13
CA ILE A 176 52.17 28.66 8.18
C ILE A 176 53.45 28.06 7.57
N ILE A 177 53.34 27.31 6.47
CA ILE A 177 54.50 26.75 5.76
C ILE A 177 55.42 27.87 5.24
N LYS A 178 54.86 28.91 4.58
CA LYS A 178 55.63 30.07 4.12
C LYS A 178 56.30 30.82 5.28
N PHE A 179 55.61 30.95 6.42
CA PHE A 179 56.14 31.58 7.63
C PHE A 179 57.31 30.77 8.22
N LEU A 180 57.17 29.45 8.34
CA LEU A 180 58.25 28.56 8.82
C LEU A 180 59.47 28.60 7.90
N ILE A 181 59.30 28.57 6.58
CA ILE A 181 60.40 28.69 5.61
C ILE A 181 61.11 30.04 5.77
N LYS A 182 60.36 31.14 5.90
CA LYS A 182 60.93 32.49 6.10
C LYS A 182 61.68 32.59 7.43
N MET A 183 61.19 31.95 8.48
CA MET A 183 61.85 31.89 9.79
C MET A 183 63.17 31.11 9.71
N LEU A 184 63.16 29.93 9.08
CA LEU A 184 64.36 29.12 8.86
C LEU A 184 65.42 29.86 8.06
N LEU A 185 65.04 30.51 6.95
CA LEU A 185 65.96 31.33 6.14
C LEU A 185 66.58 32.47 6.94
N ARG A 186 65.82 33.11 7.84
CA ARG A 186 66.32 34.18 8.71
C ARG A 186 67.34 33.66 9.72
N ILE A 187 67.09 32.49 10.31
CA ILE A 187 68.02 31.82 11.24
C ILE A 187 69.31 31.41 10.52
N PHE A 188 69.22 30.82 9.33
CA PHE A 188 70.39 30.44 8.53
C PHE A 188 71.20 31.66 8.09
N LYS A 189 70.55 32.76 7.68
CA LYS A 189 71.24 34.00 7.33
C LYS A 189 71.95 34.61 8.54
N SER A 190 71.32 34.62 9.71
CA SER A 190 71.94 35.11 10.95
C SER A 190 73.16 34.28 11.37
N LYS A 191 73.11 32.94 11.22
CA LYS A 191 74.25 32.06 11.51
C LYS A 191 75.40 32.19 10.51
N ARG A 192 75.12 32.54 9.25
CA ARG A 192 76.16 32.77 8.24
C ARG A 192 76.91 34.08 8.51
N ILE A 193 76.20 35.14 8.89
CA ILE A 193 76.82 36.44 9.24
C ILE A 193 77.76 36.30 10.45
N GLN A 194 77.35 35.58 11.51
CA GLN A 194 78.22 35.33 12.67
C GLN A 194 79.46 34.47 12.37
N LYS A 195 79.51 33.76 11.24
CA LYS A 195 80.68 32.99 10.80
C LYS A 195 81.63 33.79 9.92
N GLU A 196 81.21 34.93 9.38
CA GLU A 196 82.04 35.81 8.55
C GLU A 196 82.73 36.91 9.38
N ASP A 197 82.22 37.20 10.59
CA ASP A 197 82.78 38.18 11.55
C ASP A 197 83.75 37.56 12.59
N LEU A 198 84.25 36.33 12.36
CA LEU A 198 85.19 35.60 13.22
C LEU A 198 86.42 35.16 12.43
#